data_AF-A0A3A6Q2L1-F1
#
_entry.id   AF-A0A3A6Q2L1-F1
#
_cell.length_a   1.000
_cell.length_b   1.000
_cell.length_c   1.000
_cell.angle_alpha   90.00
_cell.angle_beta   90.00
_cell.angle_gamma   90.00
#
_symmetry.space_group_name_H-M   'P 1'
#
loop_
_entity.id
_entity.type
_entity.pdbx_description
1 polymer ?
#
loop_
_entity_poly.entity_id
_entity_poly.type
_entity_poly.pdbx_seq_one_letter_code
_entity_poly.pdbx_strand_id
1 'polypeptide(L)' 'MQHVGPDAEENRIDLTLENLASGQRIELDANRMTQVLLNLLVNAIRYTPEGGSVRVVLEDRRIGNKDFLKSLSPTLE' A
#
# COMPACT_ATOMS: atom_id res chain seq x y z
N MET A 1 16.55 9.82 -3.75
CA MET A 1 15.10 10.08 -3.95
C MET A 1 14.46 8.73 -4.20
N GLN A 2 13.30 8.40 -3.61
CA GLN A 2 12.58 7.15 -3.88
C GLN A 2 11.62 7.39 -5.04
N HIS A 3 11.74 6.65 -6.14
CA HIS A 3 11.04 6.89 -7.41
C HIS A 3 10.01 5.78 -7.66
N VAL A 4 8.89 5.78 -6.94
CA VAL A 4 7.86 4.72 -7.03
C VAL A 4 7.31 4.55 -8.46
N GLY A 5 7.03 5.64 -9.18
CA GLY A 5 6.50 5.58 -10.54
C GLY A 5 7.49 4.98 -11.55
N PRO A 6 8.68 5.58 -11.72
CA PRO A 6 9.71 5.05 -12.61
C PRO A 6 10.11 3.60 -12.31
N ASP A 7 10.25 3.23 -11.02
CA ASP A 7 10.61 1.87 -10.62
C ASP A 7 9.49 0.86 -10.98
N ALA A 8 8.21 1.26 -10.92
CA ALA A 8 7.09 0.43 -11.34
C ALA A 8 7.06 0.27 -12.87
N GLU A 9 7.27 1.35 -13.62
CA GLU A 9 7.32 1.32 -15.08
C GLU A 9 8.45 0.43 -15.61
N GLU A 10 9.66 0.57 -15.03
CA GLU A 10 10.84 -0.22 -15.41
C GLU A 10 10.59 -1.72 -15.23
N ASN A 11 9.93 -2.11 -14.14
CA ASN A 11 9.60 -3.51 -13.83
C ASN A 11 8.26 -3.96 -14.43
N ARG A 12 7.61 -3.12 -15.26
CA ARG A 12 6.27 -3.36 -15.86
C ARG A 12 5.22 -3.76 -14.82
N ILE A 13 5.29 -3.14 -13.64
CA ILE A 13 4.35 -3.37 -12.55
C ILE A 13 3.10 -2.55 -12.79
N ASP A 14 1.94 -3.21 -12.81
CA ASP A 14 0.65 -2.53 -12.79
C ASP A 14 0.36 -2.00 -11.37
N LEU A 15 0.47 -0.68 -11.19
CA LEU A 15 0.24 -0.01 -9.91
C LEU A 15 -1.14 0.65 -9.90
N THR A 16 -2.03 0.17 -9.04
CA THR A 16 -3.40 0.67 -8.93
C THR A 16 -3.71 1.20 -7.53
N LEU A 17 -4.50 2.28 -7.46
CA LEU A 17 -5.05 2.84 -6.23
C LEU A 17 -6.57 2.76 -6.27
N GLU A 18 -7.14 2.07 -5.30
CA GLU A 18 -8.58 2.01 -5.08
C GLU A 18 -8.95 2.72 -3.80
N ASN A 19 -9.69 3.82 -3.92
CA ASN A 19 -10.12 4.61 -2.77
C ASN A 19 -11.60 4.37 -2.48
N LEU A 20 -11.88 3.49 -1.52
CA LEU A 20 -13.22 3.17 -1.01
C LEU A 20 -13.63 4.03 0.18
N ALA A 21 -12.72 4.86 0.70
CA ALA A 21 -12.95 5.76 1.84
C ALA A 21 -13.15 7.22 1.40
N SER A 22 -13.69 7.46 0.20
CA SER A 22 -13.86 8.80 -0.35
C SER A 22 -14.63 9.72 0.60
N GLY A 23 -14.06 10.88 0.92
CA GLY A 23 -14.67 11.89 1.80
C GLY A 23 -14.28 11.78 3.28
N GLN A 24 -13.51 10.77 3.68
CA GLN A 24 -12.97 10.67 5.03
C GLN A 24 -11.73 11.55 5.21
N ARG A 25 -11.62 12.15 6.39
CA ARG A 25 -10.42 12.88 6.84
C ARG A 25 -9.99 12.31 8.18
N ILE A 26 -8.69 12.09 8.31
CA ILE A 26 -8.06 11.58 9.53
C ILE A 26 -6.96 12.54 9.96
N GLU A 27 -6.79 12.69 11.27
CA GLU A 27 -5.71 13.49 11.85
C GLU A 27 -4.49 12.62 12.07
N LEU A 28 -3.38 12.96 11.41
CA LEU A 28 -2.12 12.23 11.46
C LEU A 28 -0.95 13.11 11.06
N ASP A 29 0.27 12.66 11.36
CA ASP A 29 1.48 13.25 10.83
C ASP A 29 1.68 12.80 9.37
N ALA A 30 1.39 13.71 8.44
CA ALA A 30 1.45 13.44 7.00
C ALA A 30 2.87 13.04 6.54
N ASN A 31 3.92 13.57 7.17
CA ASN A 31 5.31 13.25 6.80
C ASN A 31 5.65 11.81 7.21
N ARG A 32 5.30 11.43 8.44
CA ARG A 32 5.49 10.05 8.92
C ARG A 32 4.69 9.05 8.11
N MET A 33 3.44 9.37 7.77
CA MET A 33 2.62 8.47 6.96
C MET A 33 3.11 8.33 5.53
N THR A 34 3.58 9.42 4.92
CA THR A 34 4.26 9.35 3.61
C THR A 34 5.45 8.41 3.68
N GLN A 35 6.28 8.50 4.72
CA GLN A 35 7.42 7.61 4.90
C GLN A 35 7.02 6.14 5.03
N VAL A 36 5.98 5.83 5.81
CA VAL A 36 5.46 4.47 5.94
C VAL A 36 4.98 3.95 4.59
N LEU A 37 4.15 4.70 3.88
CA LEU A 37 3.61 4.30 2.57
C LEU A 37 4.72 4.08 1.54
N LEU A 38 5.73 4.95 1.49
CA LEU A 38 6.87 4.81 0.58
C LEU A 38 7.67 3.54 0.87
N ASN A 39 7.94 3.23 2.13
CA ASN A 39 8.65 2.01 2.50
C ASN A 39 7.90 0.77 2.04
N LEU A 40 6.57 0.75 2.20
CA LEU A 40 5.73 -0.36 1.77
C LEU A 40 5.68 -0.47 0.23
N LEU A 41 5.52 0.65 -0.49
CA LEU A 41 5.44 0.67 -1.93
C LEU A 41 6.76 0.26 -2.60
N VAL A 42 7.90 0.76 -2.10
CA VAL A 42 9.22 0.38 -2.60
C VAL A 42 9.45 -1.13 -2.39
N ASN A 43 9.04 -1.66 -1.23
CA ASN A 43 9.12 -3.11 -0.99
C ASN A 43 8.20 -3.87 -1.95
N ALA A 44 6.95 -3.43 -2.10
CA ALA A 44 5.99 -4.08 -2.99
C ALA A 44 6.51 -4.13 -4.44
N ILE A 45 7.02 -3.03 -4.98
CA ILE A 45 7.60 -3.00 -6.34
C ILE A 45 8.82 -3.91 -6.42
N ARG A 46 9.76 -3.80 -5.47
CA ARG A 46 11.00 -4.59 -5.47
C ARG A 46 10.77 -6.11 -5.45
N TYR A 47 9.75 -6.55 -4.71
CA TYR A 47 9.50 -7.98 -4.50
C TYR A 47 8.38 -8.53 -5.38
N THR A 48 7.75 -7.70 -6.22
CA THR A 48 6.80 -8.19 -7.23
C THR A 48 7.58 -8.58 -8.49
N PRO A 49 7.36 -9.79 -9.05
CA PRO A 49 7.98 -10.18 -10.31
C PRO A 49 7.63 -9.23 -11.46
N GLU A 50 8.52 -9.14 -12.46
CA GLU A 50 8.28 -8.33 -13.67
C GLU A 50 6.92 -8.68 -14.31
N GLY A 51 6.16 -7.65 -14.70
CA GLY A 51 4.82 -7.82 -15.27
C GLY A 51 3.73 -8.14 -14.24
N GLY A 52 4.03 -8.14 -12.94
CA GLY A 52 3.07 -8.31 -11.87
C GLY A 52 2.27 -7.05 -11.55
N SER A 53 1.55 -7.07 -10.42
CA SER A 53 0.66 -5.97 -10.02
C SER A 53 0.79 -5.65 -8.54
N VAL A 54 0.71 -4.37 -8.21
CA VAL A 54 0.61 -3.85 -6.85
C VAL A 54 -0.67 -3.04 -6.73
N ARG A 55 -1.55 -3.43 -5.81
CA ARG A 55 -2.83 -2.74 -5.56
C ARG A 55 -2.86 -2.13 -4.17
N VAL A 56 -3.10 -0.83 -4.10
CA VAL A 56 -3.30 -0.08 -2.85
C VAL A 56 -4.80 0.15 -2.67
N VAL A 57 -5.35 -0.31 -1.55
CA VAL A 57 -6.77 -0.12 -1.22
C VAL A 57 -6.87 0.74 0.03
N LEU A 58 -7.64 1.83 -0.07
CA LEU A 58 -8.01 2.65 1.08
C LEU A 58 -9.48 2.38 1.43
N GLU A 59 -9.70 1.83 2.62
CA GLU A 59 -11.03 1.45 3.11
C GLU A 59 -11.27 2.04 4.51
N ASP A 60 -12.51 2.46 4.78
CA ASP A 60 -12.95 2.81 6.14
C ASP A 60 -13.31 1.52 6.87
N ARG A 61 -12.28 0.82 7.36
CA ARG A 61 -12.47 -0.40 8.12
C ARG A 61 -12.31 -0.13 9.61
N ARG A 62 -13.43 -0.19 10.34
CA ARG A 62 -13.41 -0.20 11.81
C ARG A 62 -12.92 -1.55 12.30
N ILE A 63 -11.61 -1.70 12.50
CA ILE A 63 -11.03 -2.89 13.12
C ILE A 63 -10.70 -2.58 14.59
N GLY A 64 -11.15 -3.44 15.51
CA GLY A 64 -10.72 -3.41 16.91
C GLY A 64 -9.20 -3.60 17.02
N ASN A 65 -8.55 -2.79 17.87
CA ASN A 65 -7.10 -2.56 17.88
C ASN A 65 -6.19 -3.82 17.94
N LYS A 66 -6.72 -4.99 18.33
CA LYS A 66 -5.96 -6.26 18.43
C LYS A 66 -6.07 -7.18 17.21
N ASP A 67 -7.01 -6.92 16.30
CA ASP A 67 -7.33 -7.85 15.21
C ASP A 67 -6.78 -7.42 13.85
N PHE A 68 -6.29 -6.18 13.73
CA PHE A 68 -5.79 -5.61 12.46
C PHE A 68 -4.65 -6.44 11.84
N LEU A 69 -3.56 -6.67 12.59
CA LEU A 69 -2.41 -7.44 12.07
C LEU A 69 -2.75 -8.92 11.81
N LYS A 70 -3.73 -9.48 12.53
CA LYS A 70 -4.19 -10.87 12.33
C LYS A 70 -5.07 -11.01 11.09
N SER A 71 -5.83 -9.98 10.76
CA SER A 71 -6.72 -9.95 9.60
C SER A 71 -5.99 -9.71 8.26
N LEU A 72 -4.73 -9.28 8.30
CA LEU A 72 -3.89 -9.03 7.12
C LEU A 72 -3.11 -10.27 6.62
N SER A 73 -3.20 -11.40 7.33
CA SER A 73 -2.60 -12.68 6.92
C SER A 73 -3.65 -13.74 6.50
N PRO A 74 -4.56 -13.48 5.56
CA PRO A 74 -5.16 -14.57 4.81
C PRO A 74 -4.22 -14.90 3.64
N THR A 75 -3.77 -16.14 3.52
CA THR A 75 -2.93 -16.70 2.44
C THR A 75 -1.43 -16.68 2.68
N LEU A 76 -0.97 -17.54 3.58
CA LEU A 76 0.18 -18.41 3.33
C LEU A 76 -0.19 -19.79 3.93
N GLU A 77 -0.84 -20.62 3.12
CA GLU A 77 -0.66 -22.08 3.23
C GLU A 77 0.68 -22.45 2.59
#